data_AF-A0A090V9S4-F1
#
_entry.id   AF-A0A090V9S4-F1
#
_cell.length_a   1.000
_cell.length_b   1.000
_cell.length_c   1.000
_cell.angle_alpha   90.00
_cell.angle_beta   90.00
_cell.angle_gamma   90.00
#
_symmetry.space_group_name_H-M   'P 1'
#
loop_
_entity.id
_entity.type
_entity.pdbx_description
1 polymer ?
#
loop_
_entity_poly.entity_id
_entity_poly.type
_entity_poly.pdbx_seq_one_letter_code
_entity_poly.pdbx_strand_id
1 'polypeptide(L)'
;MFWNYEINTAGDDNSGRWDYSTPVWGYDMSVVGSSPTTSPEEPKDGIALGEEFSYEINVYKGIMYLTFKSEGHETKTFTKNLLKSDFAKKEDIPQQIWMLYAVIGRDGVEREQAYAGELQNFKQGAYNQTNGKNPEDNIVWSTGSETYNGDIEKQYANGCYAEVWFKNGTLGAGTDPNQE
;
A
#
# COMPACT_ATOMS: atom_id res chain seq x y z
N MET A 1 -0.01 -8.99 4.59
CA MET A 1 -0.14 -7.58 5.01
C MET A 1 1.08 -6.82 4.53
N PHE A 2 0.89 -5.68 3.89
CA PHE A 2 1.97 -4.83 3.39
C PHE A 2 1.54 -3.36 3.43
N TRP A 3 2.48 -2.44 3.24
CA TRP A 3 2.19 -1.02 3.09
C TRP A 3 2.94 -0.47 1.88
N ASN A 4 2.36 0.54 1.24
CA ASN A 4 2.95 1.20 0.08
C ASN A 4 3.37 2.63 0.42
N TYR A 5 4.44 3.09 -0.24
CA TYR A 5 4.83 4.47 -0.33
C TYR A 5 4.73 4.93 -1.78
N GLU A 6 3.83 5.85 -2.09
CA GLU A 6 3.75 6.54 -3.38
C GLU A 6 4.68 7.76 -3.35
N ILE A 7 5.51 7.92 -4.38
CA ILE A 7 6.39 9.09 -4.49
C ILE A 7 5.62 10.38 -4.72
N ASN A 8 6.05 11.48 -4.10
CA ASN A 8 5.63 12.82 -4.51
C ASN A 8 6.38 13.24 -5.78
N THR A 9 5.87 12.84 -6.93
CA THR A 9 6.56 12.96 -8.23
C THR A 9 7.06 14.39 -8.51
N ALA A 10 8.30 14.49 -8.98
CA ALA A 10 8.89 15.75 -9.40
C ALA A 10 8.22 16.30 -10.67
N GLY A 11 7.98 17.61 -10.69
CA GLY A 11 7.23 18.29 -11.75
C GLY A 11 5.76 18.48 -11.40
N ASP A 12 4.96 18.86 -12.41
CA ASP A 12 3.51 19.08 -12.29
C ASP A 12 2.69 17.91 -12.85
N ASP A 13 3.35 16.98 -13.56
CA ASP A 13 2.73 15.78 -14.10
C ASP A 13 3.00 14.57 -13.18
N ASN A 14 1.92 14.01 -12.63
CA ASN A 14 1.97 12.84 -11.76
C ASN A 14 1.79 11.52 -12.52
N SER A 15 1.87 11.52 -13.85
CA SER A 15 1.73 10.32 -14.69
C SER A 15 2.85 9.30 -14.46
N GLY A 16 4.06 9.78 -14.13
CA GLY A 16 5.26 8.96 -13.87
C GLY A 16 5.35 8.35 -12.47
N ARG A 17 4.36 8.56 -11.60
CA ARG A 17 4.37 8.08 -10.21
C ARG A 17 4.38 6.57 -10.11
N TRP A 18 4.82 6.06 -8.96
CA TRP A 18 4.80 4.64 -8.63
C TRP A 18 4.77 4.44 -7.12
N ASP A 19 4.32 3.26 -6.73
CA ASP A 19 4.29 2.83 -5.34
C ASP A 19 5.38 1.79 -5.10
N TYR A 20 6.17 2.02 -4.05
CA TYR A 20 7.04 1.00 -3.47
C TYR A 20 6.33 0.28 -2.34
N SER A 21 6.20 -1.04 -2.45
CA SER A 21 5.51 -1.91 -1.51
C SER A 21 6.49 -2.59 -0.57
N THR A 22 6.21 -2.56 0.73
CA THR A 22 7.02 -3.18 1.78
C THR A 22 6.19 -4.23 2.53
N PRO A 23 6.67 -5.49 2.65
CA PRO A 23 5.93 -6.52 3.35
C PRO A 23 5.97 -6.28 4.87
N VAL A 24 4.84 -6.52 5.54
CA VAL A 24 4.76 -6.59 7.00
C VAL A 24 4.78 -8.07 7.43
N TRP A 25 3.82 -8.84 6.91
CA TRP A 25 3.64 -10.27 7.16
C TRP A 25 3.19 -10.94 5.86
N GLY A 26 3.93 -11.94 5.40
CA GLY A 26 3.78 -12.52 4.07
C GLY A 26 4.38 -11.66 2.97
N TYR A 27 3.68 -11.54 1.84
CA TYR A 27 4.19 -10.85 0.65
C TYR A 27 3.86 -9.35 0.61
N ASP A 28 4.62 -8.63 -0.21
CA ASP A 28 4.29 -7.30 -0.70
C ASP A 28 3.44 -7.35 -1.98
N MET A 29 3.06 -6.19 -2.52
CA MET A 29 2.19 -6.08 -3.69
C MET A 29 2.78 -6.68 -4.98
N SER A 30 4.10 -6.87 -5.06
CA SER A 30 4.77 -7.33 -6.28
C SER A 30 4.71 -8.83 -6.51
N VAL A 31 4.30 -9.61 -5.51
CA VAL A 31 4.17 -11.07 -5.64
C VAL A 31 2.82 -11.42 -6.24
N VAL A 32 2.84 -11.83 -7.52
CA VAL A 32 1.65 -12.14 -8.31
C VAL A 32 1.65 -13.60 -8.78
N GLY A 33 0.47 -14.07 -9.17
CA GLY A 33 0.29 -15.37 -9.80
C GLY A 33 0.97 -15.47 -11.17
N SER A 34 1.19 -16.71 -11.64
CA SER A 34 1.75 -16.97 -12.97
C SER A 34 0.74 -16.78 -14.11
N SER A 35 -0.55 -16.70 -13.81
CA SER A 35 -1.64 -16.44 -14.74
C SER A 35 -2.81 -15.75 -14.05
N PRO A 36 -3.82 -15.25 -14.79
CA PRO A 36 -4.99 -14.59 -14.20
C PRO A 36 -5.83 -15.46 -13.26
N THR A 37 -5.63 -16.78 -13.27
CA THR A 37 -6.42 -17.74 -12.47
C THR A 37 -5.54 -18.61 -11.57
N THR A 38 -4.27 -18.26 -11.36
CA THR A 38 -3.39 -18.94 -10.44
C THR A 38 -2.91 -17.98 -9.37
N SER A 39 -2.87 -18.42 -8.12
CA SER A 39 -2.29 -17.66 -7.01
C SER A 39 -0.88 -18.15 -6.71
N PRO A 40 0.00 -17.31 -6.14
CA PRO A 40 1.25 -17.79 -5.53
C PRO A 40 0.94 -18.75 -4.37
N GLU A 41 1.97 -19.47 -3.90
CA GLU A 41 1.86 -20.27 -2.68
C GLU A 41 1.45 -19.39 -1.49
N GLU A 42 0.77 -19.98 -0.51
CA GLU A 42 0.36 -19.25 0.69
C GLU A 42 1.59 -18.81 1.51
N PRO A 43 1.71 -17.54 1.91
CA PRO A 43 2.83 -17.09 2.72
C PRO A 43 2.79 -17.74 4.11
N LYS A 44 3.94 -18.23 4.58
CA LYS A 44 4.06 -18.97 5.85
C LYS A 44 3.78 -18.11 7.08
N ASP A 45 3.93 -16.80 6.96
CA ASP A 45 3.81 -15.81 8.02
C ASP A 45 2.66 -14.82 7.75
N GLY A 46 1.66 -15.20 6.94
CA GLY A 46 0.51 -14.35 6.59
C GLY A 46 -0.49 -14.12 7.74
N ILE A 47 -1.53 -13.32 7.47
CA ILE A 47 -2.65 -13.03 8.40
C ILE A 47 -3.94 -13.61 7.80
N ALA A 48 -4.71 -14.38 8.58
CA ALA A 48 -5.94 -15.02 8.13
C ALA A 48 -7.16 -14.07 8.14
N LEU A 49 -8.22 -14.43 7.40
CA LEU A 49 -9.51 -13.73 7.53
C LEU A 49 -10.06 -13.88 8.95
N GLY A 50 -10.49 -12.76 9.54
CA GLY A 50 -11.01 -12.72 10.91
C GLY A 50 -9.94 -12.71 12.01
N GLU A 51 -8.65 -12.80 11.66
CA GLU A 51 -7.55 -12.64 12.61
C GLU A 51 -7.36 -11.16 12.99
N GLU A 52 -7.29 -10.87 14.28
CA GLU A 52 -7.09 -9.51 14.78
C GLU A 52 -5.62 -9.09 14.64
N PHE A 53 -5.37 -7.92 14.06
CA PHE A 53 -4.08 -7.24 14.09
C PHE A 53 -4.28 -5.75 14.39
N SER A 54 -3.18 -5.06 14.70
CA SER A 54 -3.16 -3.62 14.95
C SER A 54 -2.06 -2.95 14.13
N TYR A 55 -2.30 -1.69 13.78
CA TYR A 55 -1.31 -0.80 13.18
C TYR A 55 -1.33 0.55 13.89
N GLU A 56 -0.17 1.19 13.93
CA GLU A 56 0.01 2.56 14.35
C GLU A 56 0.77 3.31 13.26
N ILE A 57 0.28 4.50 12.92
CA ILE A 57 0.95 5.44 12.02
C ILE A 57 1.22 6.71 12.83
N ASN A 58 2.42 6.81 13.39
CA ASN A 58 2.86 7.96 14.17
C ASN A 58 3.72 8.88 13.29
N VAL A 59 3.18 10.04 12.91
CA VAL A 59 3.95 11.06 12.17
C VAL A 59 4.42 12.13 13.16
N TYR A 60 5.69 12.09 13.52
CA TYR A 60 6.30 13.03 14.46
C TYR A 60 7.41 13.81 13.79
N LYS A 61 7.30 15.15 13.81
CA LYS A 61 8.27 16.07 13.18
C LYS A 61 8.62 15.71 11.72
N GLY A 62 7.62 15.24 10.96
CA GLY A 62 7.75 14.89 9.54
C GLY A 62 8.41 13.54 9.26
N ILE A 63 8.64 12.72 10.28
CA ILE A 63 9.07 11.33 10.13
C ILE A 63 7.88 10.43 10.47
N MET A 64 7.59 9.48 9.59
CA MET A 64 6.56 8.48 9.77
C MET A 64 7.17 7.23 10.41
N TYR A 65 6.62 6.85 11.56
CA TYR A 65 6.91 5.63 12.28
C TYR A 65 5.70 4.72 12.17
N LEU A 66 5.92 3.50 11.66
CA LEU A 66 4.88 2.50 11.53
C LEU A 66 5.16 1.38 12.51
N THR A 67 4.13 0.92 13.21
CA THR A 67 4.20 -0.24 14.09
C THR A 67 3.04 -1.16 13.78
N PHE A 68 3.32 -2.43 13.53
CA PHE A 68 2.31 -3.47 13.29
C PHE A 68 2.46 -4.59 14.32
N LYS A 69 1.35 -4.97 14.97
CA LYS A 69 1.32 -6.06 15.97
C LYS A 69 0.14 -7.00 15.72
N SER A 70 0.38 -8.32 15.78
CA SER A 70 -0.64 -9.38 15.81
C SER A 70 -0.20 -10.44 16.83
N GLU A 71 -1.14 -11.06 17.54
CA GLU A 71 -0.82 -12.09 18.53
C GLU A 71 -0.22 -13.32 17.82
N GLY A 72 0.94 -13.79 18.29
CA GLY A 72 1.66 -14.90 17.64
C GLY A 72 2.52 -14.50 16.43
N HIS A 73 2.48 -13.23 16.01
CA HIS A 73 3.31 -12.69 14.94
C HIS A 73 4.42 -11.78 15.49
N GLU A 74 5.55 -11.73 14.78
CA GLU A 74 6.62 -10.79 15.10
C GLU A 74 6.10 -9.34 14.92
N THR A 75 6.32 -8.48 15.92
CA THR A 75 6.04 -7.05 15.78
C THR A 75 6.98 -6.44 14.74
N LYS A 76 6.41 -5.74 13.75
CA LYS A 76 7.19 -5.08 12.69
C LYS A 76 7.14 -3.58 12.86
N THR A 77 8.29 -2.94 12.74
CA THR A 77 8.41 -1.48 12.79
C THR A 77 9.12 -0.94 11.55
N PHE A 78 8.72 0.25 11.11
CA PHE A 78 9.32 0.94 9.97
C PHE A 78 9.50 2.42 10.28
N THR A 79 10.48 3.03 9.63
CA THR A 79 10.72 4.48 9.70
C THR A 79 10.88 5.02 8.30
N LYS A 80 10.10 6.04 7.94
CA LYS A 80 10.18 6.73 6.65
C LYS A 80 10.22 8.23 6.87
N ASN A 81 11.23 8.89 6.32
CA ASN A 81 11.30 10.34 6.32
C ASN A 81 10.35 10.91 5.25
N LEU A 82 9.42 11.79 5.64
CA LEU A 82 8.49 12.44 4.71
C LEU A 82 8.95 13.85 4.31
N LEU A 83 10.09 14.30 4.81
CA LEU A 83 10.68 15.61 4.53
C LEU A 83 11.90 15.54 3.60
N LYS A 84 12.40 14.34 3.34
CA LYS A 84 13.56 14.09 2.50
C LYS A 84 13.34 12.80 1.74
N SER A 85 13.40 12.91 0.42
CA SER A 85 13.23 11.78 -0.47
C SER A 85 14.45 10.84 -0.45
N ASP A 86 14.17 9.55 -0.56
CA ASP A 86 15.15 8.50 -0.86
C ASP A 86 15.19 8.20 -2.37
N PHE A 87 14.34 8.84 -3.17
CA PHE A 87 14.01 8.49 -4.56
C PHE A 87 14.12 9.69 -5.50
N ALA A 88 15.00 10.65 -5.16
CA ALA A 88 15.18 11.89 -5.92
C ALA A 88 15.95 11.69 -7.24
N LYS A 89 16.56 10.52 -7.44
CA LYS A 89 17.32 10.19 -8.66
C LYS A 89 16.85 8.87 -9.25
N LYS A 90 17.07 8.71 -10.56
CA LYS A 90 16.66 7.48 -11.27
C LYS A 90 17.41 6.25 -10.77
N GLU A 91 18.65 6.41 -10.34
CA GLU A 91 19.46 5.32 -9.79
C GLU A 91 18.93 4.82 -8.44
N ASP A 92 18.14 5.63 -7.75
CA ASP A 92 17.53 5.29 -6.47
C ASP A 92 16.17 4.58 -6.63
N ILE A 93 15.65 4.44 -7.86
CA ILE A 93 14.40 3.73 -8.13
C ILE A 93 14.57 2.24 -7.80
N PRO A 94 13.78 1.68 -6.87
CA PRO A 94 13.92 0.28 -6.46
C PRO A 94 13.67 -0.71 -7.60
N GLN A 95 14.37 -1.86 -7.57
CA GLN A 95 14.16 -2.94 -8.54
C GLN A 95 12.71 -3.42 -8.61
N GLN A 96 11.97 -3.35 -7.50
CA GLN A 96 10.55 -3.68 -7.47
C GLN A 96 9.74 -2.85 -8.49
N ILE A 97 10.10 -1.59 -8.70
CA ILE A 97 9.40 -0.71 -9.65
C ILE A 97 9.68 -1.13 -11.09
N TRP A 98 10.94 -1.44 -11.40
CA TRP A 98 11.34 -1.93 -12.71
C TRP A 98 10.73 -3.28 -13.08
N MET A 99 10.31 -4.08 -12.09
CA MET A 99 9.60 -5.33 -12.33
C MET A 99 8.09 -5.11 -12.46
N LEU A 100 7.49 -4.40 -11.50
CA LEU A 100 6.03 -4.28 -11.39
C LEU A 100 5.44 -3.31 -12.42
N TYR A 101 6.16 -2.23 -12.75
CA TYR A 101 5.66 -1.14 -13.61
C TYR A 101 6.27 -1.12 -15.01
N ALA A 102 7.10 -2.12 -15.36
CA ALA A 102 7.81 -2.18 -16.65
C ALA A 102 6.90 -1.93 -17.86
N VAL A 103 5.70 -2.51 -17.83
CA VAL A 103 4.74 -2.49 -18.93
C VAL A 103 3.93 -1.20 -19.02
N ILE A 104 3.94 -0.37 -17.96
CA ILE A 104 3.19 0.90 -17.90
C ILE A 104 4.09 2.13 -17.78
N GLY A 105 5.40 1.97 -17.99
CA GLY A 105 6.33 3.06 -18.19
C GLY A 105 6.46 4.04 -17.01
N ARG A 106 6.46 3.55 -15.77
CA ARG A 106 6.69 4.42 -14.59
C ARG A 106 8.17 4.51 -14.28
N ASP A 107 8.75 5.69 -14.48
CA ASP A 107 10.16 6.00 -14.21
C ASP A 107 10.36 7.39 -13.58
N GLY A 108 9.30 7.95 -12.99
CA GLY A 108 9.35 9.25 -12.31
C GLY A 108 10.30 9.22 -11.11
N VAL A 109 10.88 10.38 -10.78
CA VAL A 109 11.63 10.57 -9.53
C VAL A 109 10.80 11.42 -8.59
N GLU A 110 11.06 11.30 -7.29
CA GLU A 110 10.39 12.09 -6.26
C GLU A 110 11.04 13.47 -6.09
N ARG A 111 10.27 14.47 -5.66
CA ARG A 111 10.81 15.78 -5.24
C ARG A 111 11.78 15.60 -4.07
N GLU A 112 12.89 16.34 -4.03
CA GLU A 112 13.91 16.20 -2.96
C GLU A 112 13.33 16.31 -1.54
N GLN A 113 12.34 17.18 -1.37
CA GLN A 113 11.65 17.43 -0.10
C GLN A 113 10.49 16.45 0.21
N ALA A 114 10.27 15.44 -0.62
CA ALA A 114 9.16 14.49 -0.52
C ALA A 114 7.82 15.23 -0.27
N TYR A 115 7.17 15.00 0.87
CA TYR A 115 5.88 15.59 1.24
C TYR A 115 6.00 16.84 2.13
N ALA A 116 7.19 17.41 2.32
CA ALA A 116 7.39 18.57 3.18
C ALA A 116 6.49 19.75 2.78
N GLY A 117 5.71 20.24 3.75
CA GLY A 117 4.83 21.39 3.57
C GLY A 117 3.51 21.08 2.84
N GLU A 118 3.26 19.83 2.46
CA GLU A 118 2.00 19.42 1.85
C GLU A 118 0.98 19.02 2.93
N LEU A 119 -0.27 19.46 2.77
CA LEU A 119 -1.34 19.12 3.71
C LEU A 119 -1.78 17.68 3.52
N GLN A 120 -1.80 16.91 4.60
CA GLN A 120 -2.21 15.51 4.61
C GLN A 120 -3.30 15.27 5.66
N ASN A 121 -4.09 14.22 5.46
CA ASN A 121 -5.05 13.73 6.45
C ASN A 121 -5.08 12.20 6.48
N PHE A 122 -5.35 11.62 7.65
CA PHE A 122 -5.55 10.18 7.77
C PHE A 122 -6.88 9.73 7.14
N LYS A 123 -6.93 8.47 6.75
CA LYS A 123 -8.12 7.75 6.31
C LYS A 123 -8.13 6.37 6.96
N GLN A 124 -9.32 5.87 7.31
CA GLN A 124 -9.52 4.53 7.87
C GLN A 124 -10.82 3.96 7.33
N GLY A 125 -10.81 2.69 6.92
CA GLY A 125 -11.97 2.01 6.36
C GLY A 125 -11.59 0.85 5.43
N ALA A 126 -12.54 0.42 4.61
CA ALA A 126 -12.34 -0.59 3.57
C ALA A 126 -12.19 0.08 2.19
N TYR A 127 -10.95 0.39 1.79
CA TYR A 127 -10.67 0.86 0.43
C TYR A 127 -10.38 -0.35 -0.47
N ASN A 128 -11.38 -0.75 -1.26
CA ASN A 128 -11.27 -1.94 -2.11
C ASN A 128 -10.39 -1.66 -3.34
N GLN A 129 -9.29 -2.39 -3.47
CA GLN A 129 -8.34 -2.27 -4.59
C GLN A 129 -8.77 -3.09 -5.82
N THR A 130 -9.71 -4.02 -5.65
CA THR A 130 -10.23 -4.88 -6.70
C THR A 130 -11.33 -4.18 -7.48
N ASN A 131 -11.23 -4.14 -8.81
CA ASN A 131 -12.11 -3.42 -9.72
C ASN A 131 -12.25 -4.08 -11.11
N GLY A 132 -13.24 -3.65 -11.88
CA GLY A 132 -13.56 -4.21 -13.20
C GLY A 132 -12.79 -3.63 -14.38
N LYS A 133 -11.73 -2.83 -14.16
CA LYS A 133 -10.95 -2.26 -15.27
C LYS A 133 -10.10 -3.34 -15.95
N ASN A 134 -9.78 -3.13 -17.22
CA ASN A 134 -9.02 -4.09 -18.03
C ASN A 134 -7.55 -4.21 -17.56
N PRO A 135 -7.06 -5.40 -17.17
CA PRO A 135 -5.66 -5.62 -16.79
C PRO A 135 -4.64 -5.28 -17.87
N GLU A 136 -5.02 -5.38 -19.15
CA GLU A 136 -4.12 -5.02 -20.27
C GLU A 136 -3.79 -3.52 -20.30
N ASP A 137 -4.69 -2.66 -19.79
CA ASP A 137 -4.46 -1.22 -19.70
C ASP A 137 -3.51 -0.85 -18.55
N ASN A 138 -3.55 -1.64 -17.46
CA ASN A 138 -2.70 -1.43 -16.29
C ASN A 138 -2.64 -2.69 -15.41
N ILE A 139 -1.53 -3.43 -15.50
CA ILE A 139 -1.38 -4.70 -14.78
C ILE A 139 -1.28 -4.56 -13.25
N VAL A 140 -1.02 -3.35 -12.75
CA VAL A 140 -0.82 -3.09 -11.31
C VAL A 140 -2.15 -2.77 -10.62
N TRP A 141 -2.99 -1.96 -11.25
CA TRP A 141 -4.18 -1.37 -10.61
C TRP A 141 -5.51 -1.73 -11.27
N SER A 142 -5.50 -2.33 -12.47
CA SER A 142 -6.72 -2.79 -13.13
C SER A 142 -6.84 -4.31 -12.96
N THR A 143 -7.77 -4.78 -12.12
CA THR A 143 -7.78 -6.18 -11.68
C THR A 143 -8.73 -7.09 -12.46
N GLY A 144 -9.48 -6.55 -13.43
CA GLY A 144 -10.34 -7.34 -14.34
C GLY A 144 -11.41 -8.17 -13.63
N SER A 145 -11.84 -7.76 -12.44
CA SER A 145 -12.77 -8.55 -11.62
C SER A 145 -14.22 -8.35 -12.06
N GLU A 146 -15.06 -9.36 -11.83
CA GLU A 146 -16.50 -9.24 -12.09
C GLU A 146 -17.11 -8.16 -11.17
N THR A 147 -17.86 -7.24 -11.76
CA THR A 147 -18.51 -6.13 -11.06
C THR A 147 -20.02 -6.11 -11.26
N TYR A 148 -20.56 -7.06 -12.05
CA TYR A 148 -21.97 -7.18 -12.41
C TYR A 148 -22.55 -5.86 -12.92
N ASN A 149 -21.79 -5.12 -13.74
CA ASN A 149 -22.14 -3.79 -14.24
C ASN A 149 -22.46 -2.78 -13.13
N GLY A 150 -21.84 -2.92 -11.95
CA GLY A 150 -22.07 -2.07 -10.79
C GLY A 150 -23.28 -2.46 -9.94
N ASP A 151 -23.90 -3.61 -10.17
CA ASP A 151 -24.99 -4.14 -9.34
C ASP A 151 -24.44 -4.60 -7.97
N ILE A 152 -24.72 -3.83 -6.91
CA ILE A 152 -24.16 -4.05 -5.57
C ILE A 152 -24.72 -5.33 -4.94
N GLU A 153 -26.01 -5.62 -5.13
CA GLU A 153 -26.63 -6.82 -4.53
C GLU A 153 -26.04 -8.08 -5.12
N LYS A 154 -25.80 -8.11 -6.44
CA LYS A 154 -25.10 -9.23 -7.09
C LYS A 154 -23.65 -9.34 -6.64
N GLN A 155 -22.93 -8.22 -6.55
CA GLN A 155 -21.56 -8.24 -6.05
C GLN A 155 -21.48 -8.87 -4.64
N TYR A 156 -22.38 -8.51 -3.73
CA TYR A 156 -22.46 -9.12 -2.40
C TYR A 156 -22.86 -10.60 -2.45
N ALA A 157 -23.86 -10.96 -3.25
CA ALA A 157 -24.29 -12.35 -3.41
C ALA A 157 -23.21 -13.26 -4.00
N ASN A 158 -22.20 -12.68 -4.68
CA ASN A 158 -21.17 -13.40 -5.40
C ASN A 158 -19.75 -13.19 -4.86
N GLY A 159 -19.57 -12.54 -3.71
CA GLY A 159 -18.26 -12.38 -3.08
C GLY A 159 -17.36 -11.29 -3.70
N CYS A 160 -17.91 -10.42 -4.53
CA CYS A 160 -17.18 -9.31 -5.17
C CYS A 160 -17.15 -8.07 -4.27
N TYR A 161 -16.64 -8.20 -3.05
CA TYR A 161 -16.57 -7.11 -2.08
C TYR A 161 -15.36 -7.24 -1.15
N ALA A 162 -15.09 -6.16 -0.41
CA ALA A 162 -14.16 -6.16 0.70
C ALA A 162 -14.91 -5.74 1.97
N GLU A 163 -14.58 -6.35 3.10
CA GLU A 163 -15.19 -6.08 4.39
C GLU A 163 -14.09 -6.04 5.46
N VAL A 164 -14.09 -5.00 6.29
CA VAL A 164 -13.07 -4.76 7.32
C VAL A 164 -13.77 -4.33 8.60
N TRP A 165 -13.46 -5.00 9.71
CA TRP A 165 -14.03 -4.69 11.02
C TRP A 165 -12.99 -3.99 11.88
N PHE A 166 -13.37 -2.86 12.48
CA PHE A 166 -12.52 -2.12 13.41
C PHE A 166 -13.05 -2.29 14.83
N LYS A 167 -12.21 -2.87 15.69
CA LYS A 167 -12.48 -2.93 17.13
C LYS A 167 -12.18 -1.61 17.83
N ASN A 168 -11.12 -0.93 17.38
CA ASN A 168 -10.64 0.34 17.91
C ASN A 168 -10.16 1.25 16.78
N GLY A 169 -10.25 2.56 16.99
CA GLY A 169 -9.67 3.59 16.13
C GLY A 169 -9.47 4.87 16.94
N THR A 170 -8.26 5.42 16.89
CA THR A 170 -7.90 6.63 17.64
C THR A 170 -7.13 7.59 16.73
N LEU A 171 -7.27 8.88 17.00
CA LEU A 171 -6.49 9.95 16.39
C LEU A 171 -5.88 10.80 17.50
N GLY A 172 -4.60 11.12 17.34
CA GLY A 172 -3.84 11.91 18.29
C GLY A 172 -2.72 12.69 17.60
N ALA A 173 -2.07 13.58 18.35
CA ALA A 173 -0.84 14.21 17.88
C ALA A 173 0.28 13.16 17.79
N GLY A 174 1.18 13.33 16.82
CA GLY A 174 2.39 12.50 16.76
C GLY A 174 3.27 12.71 18.00
N THR A 175 3.93 11.64 18.44
CA THR A 175 4.76 11.59 19.66
C THR A 175 6.18 11.12 19.36
N ASP A 176 7.13 11.42 20.25
CA ASP A 176 8.50 10.91 20.12
C ASP A 176 8.52 9.38 20.33
N PRO A 177 9.00 8.59 19.35
CA PRO A 177 8.98 7.12 19.43
C PRO A 177 9.89 6.54 20.52
N ASN A 178 10.77 7.34 21.14
CA ASN A 178 11.67 6.89 22.21
C ASN A 178 11.17 7.23 23.63
N GLN A 179 9.98 7.80 23.77
CA GLN A 179 9.43 8.23 25.07
C GLN A 179 8.33 7.31 25.61
N GLU A 180 8.29 6.03 25.22
CA GLU A 180 7.43 5.02 25.87
C GLU A 180 7.92 4.65 27.28
#